data_AF-A0A8H3LE77-F1
#
_entry.id   AF-A0A8H3LE77-F1
#
_cell.length_a   1.000
_cell.length_b   1.000
_cell.length_c   1.000
_cell.angle_alpha   90.00
_cell.angle_beta   90.00
_cell.angle_gamma   90.00
#
_symmetry.space_group_name_H-M   'P 1'
#
loop_
_entity.id
_entity.type
_entity.pdbx_description
1 polymer ?
#
loop_
_entity_poly.entity_id
_entity_poly.type
_entity_poly.pdbx_seq_one_letter_code
_entity_poly.pdbx_strand_id
1 'polypeptide(L)'
;MTDGTKLPAVCIFKLKNVPKEKFPNGIYIRANEKGWINEQEMLWWVENVWTSRNRFGNPRSMLVLDSFRGHIIDSVKNRLVKKNTNMAVIPGGCTSKLQPLDVAINKSFKSKVRDRYNNWMISNIHAFTSAGKIKRPSYSTAATWVKESWDEISEDLIQRSFKSCEISTNLDGSEDDCIGDHDSLLDRDNKMIENSDDSTDENYEEYAEEVDYENKWDIEVDQKEDQEEDNDEDSRN
;
A
#
# COMPACT_ATOMS: atom_id res chain seq x y z
N MET A 1 -6.21 -6.47 11.02
CA MET A 1 -6.23 -7.67 11.90
C MET A 1 -7.68 -8.15 11.96
N THR A 2 -7.93 -9.37 12.43
CA THR A 2 -9.30 -9.94 12.46
C THR A 2 -10.27 -9.15 13.33
N ASP A 3 -9.76 -8.39 14.29
CA ASP A 3 -10.51 -7.46 15.14
C ASP A 3 -10.78 -6.09 14.48
N GLY A 4 -10.39 -5.91 13.22
CA GLY A 4 -10.52 -4.64 12.49
C GLY A 4 -9.33 -3.69 12.66
N THR A 5 -8.43 -3.92 13.63
CA THR A 5 -7.30 -3.00 13.85
C THR A 5 -6.32 -3.01 12.67
N LYS A 6 -5.79 -1.84 12.35
CA LYS A 6 -4.85 -1.65 11.22
C LYS A 6 -3.42 -1.53 11.72
N LEU A 7 -2.50 -2.16 11.00
CA LEU A 7 -1.07 -1.85 11.13
C LEU A 7 -0.75 -0.60 10.30
N PRO A 8 0.28 0.18 10.67
CA PRO A 8 0.75 1.30 9.87
C PRO A 8 1.05 0.87 8.42
N ALA A 9 0.60 1.67 7.46
CA ALA A 9 0.92 1.45 6.06
C ALA A 9 2.43 1.64 5.80
N VAL A 10 2.94 0.99 4.75
CA VAL A 10 4.32 1.15 4.29
C VAL A 10 4.30 1.52 2.81
N CYS A 11 4.84 2.69 2.47
CA CYS A 11 5.09 3.09 1.10
C CYS A 11 6.53 2.78 0.72
N ILE A 12 6.72 2.01 -0.36
CA ILE A 12 8.04 1.75 -0.95
C ILE A 12 8.13 2.52 -2.27
N PHE A 13 8.96 3.56 -2.31
CA PHE A 13 9.20 4.29 -3.55
C PHE A 13 10.31 3.63 -4.36
N LYS A 14 10.13 3.58 -5.70
CA LYS A 14 11.16 3.14 -6.65
C LYS A 14 12.28 4.17 -6.76
N LEU A 15 13.21 4.17 -5.80
CA LEU A 15 14.28 5.16 -5.61
C LEU A 15 15.48 4.53 -4.90
N LYS A 16 16.69 5.10 -5.09
CA LYS A 16 17.89 4.68 -4.35
C LYS A 16 17.80 5.00 -2.86
N ASN A 17 17.23 6.15 -2.52
CA ASN A 17 17.13 6.65 -1.15
C ASN A 17 15.74 7.24 -0.90
N VAL A 18 15.32 7.26 0.36
CA VAL A 18 14.09 7.93 0.76
C VAL A 18 14.21 9.43 0.47
N PRO A 19 13.22 10.05 -0.21
CA PRO A 19 13.22 11.49 -0.45
C PRO A 19 13.35 12.29 0.83
N LYS A 20 14.07 13.42 0.79
CA LYS A 20 14.16 14.36 1.91
C LYS A 20 12.95 15.29 1.92
N GLU A 21 11.77 14.71 2.15
CA GLU A 21 10.50 15.43 2.27
C GLU A 21 9.90 15.21 3.65
N LYS A 22 9.00 16.11 4.07
CA LYS A 22 8.24 15.95 5.31
C LYS A 22 7.06 15.04 5.05
N PHE A 23 7.14 13.78 5.47
CA PHE A 23 6.07 12.79 5.33
C PHE A 23 5.06 12.87 6.48
N PRO A 24 3.81 12.39 6.27
CA PRO A 24 2.81 12.36 7.33
C PRO A 24 3.20 11.35 8.43
N ASN A 25 2.76 11.62 9.66
CA ASN A 25 2.93 10.69 10.77
C ASN A 25 2.00 9.47 10.61
N GLY A 26 2.44 8.31 11.10
CA GLY A 26 1.64 7.08 11.10
C GLY A 26 1.80 6.20 9.85
N ILE A 27 2.67 6.58 8.92
CA ILE A 27 3.07 5.76 7.77
C ILE A 27 4.59 5.59 7.76
N TYR A 28 5.06 4.44 7.28
CA TYR A 28 6.48 4.21 7.07
C TYR A 28 6.84 4.43 5.61
N ILE A 29 7.96 5.14 5.38
CA ILE A 29 8.49 5.39 4.05
C ILE A 29 9.79 4.63 3.87
N ARG A 30 9.83 3.86 2.80
CA ARG A 30 10.97 3.04 2.35
C ARG A 30 11.27 3.41 0.90
N ALA A 31 12.48 3.11 0.46
CA ALA A 31 12.89 3.27 -0.92
C ALA A 31 13.85 2.16 -1.31
N ASN A 32 13.65 1.60 -2.49
CA ASN A 32 14.62 0.73 -3.13
C ASN A 32 14.50 0.85 -4.66
N GLU A 33 15.55 0.51 -5.39
CA GLU A 33 15.61 0.71 -6.85
C GLU A 33 14.56 -0.06 -7.64
N LYS A 34 14.03 -1.14 -7.07
CA LYS A 34 12.98 -1.94 -7.71
C LYS A 34 11.61 -1.29 -7.51
N GLY A 35 11.34 -0.78 -6.31
CA GLY A 35 10.04 -0.24 -5.89
C GLY A 35 9.06 -1.29 -5.36
N TRP A 36 9.54 -2.48 -4.99
CA TRP A 36 8.70 -3.60 -4.56
C TRP A 36 9.29 -4.24 -3.30
N ILE A 37 8.48 -5.05 -2.63
CA ILE A 37 8.89 -5.76 -1.43
C ILE A 37 9.93 -6.85 -1.78
N ASN A 38 11.00 -6.93 -1.00
CA ASN A 38 12.03 -7.95 -1.11
C ASN A 38 12.32 -8.55 0.28
N GLU A 39 13.26 -9.49 0.37
CA GLU A 39 13.61 -10.14 1.63
C GLU A 39 13.96 -9.16 2.76
N GLN A 40 14.80 -8.16 2.46
CA GLN A 40 15.23 -7.16 3.43
C GLN A 40 14.05 -6.28 3.87
N GLU A 41 13.18 -5.90 2.94
CA GLU A 41 11.95 -5.16 3.25
C GLU A 41 11.02 -5.97 4.15
N MET A 42 10.84 -7.26 3.87
CA MET A 42 10.01 -8.15 4.69
C MET A 42 10.58 -8.32 6.09
N LEU A 43 11.89 -8.56 6.22
CA LEU A 43 12.54 -8.66 7.52
C LEU A 43 12.39 -7.37 8.33
N TRP A 44 12.56 -6.22 7.67
CA TRP A 44 12.34 -4.92 8.30
C TRP A 44 10.87 -4.75 8.72
N TRP A 45 9.92 -5.11 7.86
CA TRP A 45 8.49 -5.03 8.16
C TRP A 45 8.11 -5.90 9.36
N VAL A 46 8.66 -7.12 9.45
CA VAL A 46 8.45 -8.00 10.61
C VAL A 46 8.94 -7.34 11.89
N GLU A 47 10.09 -6.67 11.88
CA GLU A 47 10.67 -6.04 13.07
C GLU A 47 10.01 -4.74 13.52
N ASN A 48 9.45 -3.97 12.59
CA ASN A 48 9.01 -2.61 12.87
C ASN A 48 7.48 -2.45 12.79
N VAL A 49 6.83 -3.23 11.94
CA VAL A 49 5.38 -3.13 11.70
C VAL A 49 4.66 -4.31 12.36
N TRP A 50 5.04 -5.55 12.06
CA TRP A 50 4.34 -6.70 12.61
C TRP A 50 4.44 -6.79 14.13
N THR A 51 5.62 -6.58 14.69
CA THR A 51 5.85 -6.61 16.14
C THR A 51 5.23 -5.43 16.90
N SER A 52 4.89 -4.33 16.22
CA SER A 52 4.27 -3.17 16.87
C SER A 52 2.78 -3.36 17.17
N ARG A 53 2.18 -4.46 16.66
CA ARG A 53 0.79 -4.87 16.95
C ARG A 53 0.49 -5.01 18.45
N ASN A 54 1.51 -5.26 19.26
CA ASN A 54 1.35 -5.32 20.71
C ASN A 54 2.58 -4.73 21.41
N ARG A 55 2.37 -3.74 22.26
CA ARG A 55 3.44 -3.01 22.97
C ARG A 55 4.12 -3.85 24.06
N PHE A 56 3.44 -4.87 24.58
CA PHE A 56 3.87 -5.65 25.75
C PHE A 56 4.46 -7.01 25.37
N GLY A 57 4.68 -7.28 24.08
CA GLY A 57 5.32 -8.49 23.60
C GLY A 57 4.78 -8.96 22.25
N ASN A 58 5.10 -10.19 21.87
CA ASN A 58 4.58 -10.81 20.65
C ASN A 58 3.71 -12.01 21.04
N PRO A 59 2.38 -11.83 21.18
CA PRO A 59 1.49 -12.95 21.43
C PRO A 59 1.57 -13.94 20.28
N ARG A 60 1.19 -15.19 20.55
CA ARG A 60 1.11 -16.20 19.50
C ARG A 60 0.12 -15.72 18.45
N SER A 61 0.56 -15.64 17.20
CA SER A 61 -0.24 -15.07 16.12
C SER A 61 -0.13 -15.92 14.86
N MET A 62 -1.13 -15.81 13.99
CA MET A 62 -1.08 -16.33 12.63
C MET A 62 -0.99 -15.15 11.66
N LEU A 63 -0.12 -15.24 10.67
CA LEU A 63 0.01 -14.29 9.58
C LEU A 63 -0.30 -15.02 8.27
N VAL A 64 -1.38 -14.59 7.61
CA VAL A 64 -1.81 -15.12 6.31
C VAL A 64 -1.21 -14.25 5.21
N LEU A 65 -0.50 -14.85 4.26
CA LEU A 65 0.14 -14.17 3.12
C LEU A 65 -0.17 -14.92 1.82
N ASP A 66 -0.12 -14.23 0.69
CA ASP A 66 -0.11 -14.88 -0.63
C ASP A 66 1.14 -15.75 -0.84
N SER A 67 1.13 -16.49 -1.94
CA SER A 67 2.28 -17.29 -2.37
C SER A 67 3.39 -16.46 -3.06
N PHE A 68 3.49 -15.15 -2.82
CA PHE A 68 4.55 -14.34 -3.44
C PHE A 68 5.93 -14.79 -2.96
N ARG A 69 6.87 -14.96 -3.89
CA ARG A 69 8.20 -15.51 -3.61
C ARG A 69 8.98 -14.72 -2.55
N GLY A 70 8.78 -13.40 -2.48
CA GLY A 70 9.43 -12.56 -1.47
C GLY A 70 8.93 -12.81 -0.03
N HIS A 71 7.74 -13.38 0.14
CA HIS A 71 7.16 -13.70 1.44
C HIS A 71 7.62 -15.06 1.98
N ILE A 72 7.88 -16.02 1.09
CA ILE A 72 8.11 -17.44 1.43
C ILE A 72 9.60 -17.77 1.64
N ILE A 73 10.45 -16.76 1.83
CA ILE A 73 11.89 -16.96 2.03
C ILE A 73 12.15 -17.49 3.45
N ASP A 74 13.07 -18.46 3.58
CA ASP A 74 13.33 -19.13 4.86
C ASP A 74 13.81 -18.18 5.96
N SER A 75 14.56 -17.14 5.61
CA SER A 75 14.96 -16.09 6.56
C SER A 75 13.74 -15.38 7.18
N VAL A 76 12.73 -15.03 6.37
CA VAL A 76 11.48 -14.39 6.80
C VAL A 76 10.66 -15.35 7.65
N LYS A 77 10.50 -16.61 7.22
CA LYS A 77 9.81 -17.64 8.01
C LYS A 77 10.47 -17.85 9.37
N ASN A 78 11.79 -18.03 9.39
CA ASN A 78 12.56 -18.19 10.62
C ASN A 78 12.43 -16.97 11.53
N ARG A 79 12.34 -15.76 10.94
CA ARG A 79 12.13 -14.55 11.71
C ARG A 79 10.76 -14.49 12.36
N LEU A 80 9.70 -14.84 11.63
CA LEU A 80 8.33 -14.90 12.14
C LEU A 80 8.19 -15.94 13.27
N VAL A 81 8.79 -17.12 13.13
CA VAL A 81 8.83 -18.13 14.20
C VAL A 81 9.50 -17.57 15.45
N LYS A 82 10.65 -16.88 15.32
CA LYS A 82 11.31 -16.19 16.43
C LYS A 82 10.46 -15.07 17.05
N LYS A 83 9.45 -14.56 16.33
CA LYS A 83 8.46 -13.57 16.81
C LYS A 83 7.13 -14.23 17.19
N ASN A 84 7.13 -15.52 17.52
CA ASN A 84 5.95 -16.28 17.96
C ASN A 84 4.79 -16.22 16.95
N THR A 85 5.11 -16.25 15.66
CA THR A 85 4.13 -16.11 14.58
C THR A 85 4.20 -17.31 13.65
N ASN A 86 3.06 -17.97 13.45
CA ASN A 86 2.88 -18.99 12.44
C ASN A 86 2.48 -18.34 11.11
N MET A 87 3.15 -18.72 10.01
CA MET A 87 2.78 -18.27 8.67
C MET A 87 1.80 -19.26 8.05
N ALA A 88 0.72 -18.76 7.48
CA ALA A 88 -0.18 -19.50 6.59
C ALA A 88 -0.07 -18.89 5.18
N VAL A 89 0.11 -19.74 4.17
CA VAL A 89 0.31 -19.30 2.78
C VAL A 89 -0.93 -19.66 1.96
N ILE A 90 -1.51 -18.66 1.31
CA ILE A 90 -2.63 -18.84 0.38
C ILE A 90 -2.09 -19.46 -0.92
N PRO A 91 -2.67 -20.56 -1.42
CA PRO A 91 -2.26 -21.15 -2.68
C PRO A 91 -2.39 -20.17 -3.86
N GLY A 92 -1.51 -20.30 -4.85
CA GLY A 92 -1.55 -19.49 -6.06
C GLY A 92 -2.90 -19.61 -6.78
N GLY A 93 -3.43 -18.47 -7.23
CA GLY A 93 -4.76 -18.40 -7.87
C GLY A 93 -5.95 -18.37 -6.90
N CYS A 94 -5.72 -18.45 -5.58
CA CYS A 94 -6.79 -18.38 -4.58
C CYS A 94 -6.89 -17.02 -3.87
N THR A 95 -6.01 -16.08 -4.18
CA THR A 95 -5.95 -14.75 -3.56
C THR A 95 -7.28 -14.00 -3.65
N SER A 96 -7.95 -14.01 -4.80
CA SER A 96 -9.24 -13.34 -5.01
C SER A 96 -10.40 -13.90 -4.16
N LYS A 97 -10.20 -15.02 -3.48
CA LYS A 97 -11.22 -15.67 -2.64
C LYS A 97 -10.80 -15.73 -1.17
N LEU A 98 -9.52 -16.00 -0.92
CA LEU A 98 -9.01 -16.32 0.41
C LEU A 98 -8.20 -15.18 1.03
N GLN A 99 -7.86 -14.13 0.28
CA GLN A 99 -7.08 -13.01 0.80
C GLN A 99 -8.00 -11.83 1.11
N PRO A 100 -8.20 -11.45 2.38
CA PRO A 100 -9.09 -10.35 2.76
C PRO A 100 -8.72 -9.03 2.08
N LEU A 101 -7.42 -8.81 1.87
CA LEU A 101 -6.92 -7.65 1.15
C LEU A 101 -7.47 -7.60 -0.28
N ASP A 102 -7.43 -8.70 -1.04
CA ASP A 102 -7.83 -8.70 -2.44
C ASP A 102 -9.33 -8.92 -2.65
N VAL A 103 -10.01 -9.54 -1.68
CA VAL A 103 -11.46 -9.70 -1.68
C VAL A 103 -12.19 -8.36 -1.55
N ALA A 104 -11.76 -7.48 -0.65
CA ALA A 104 -12.51 -6.24 -0.38
C ALA A 104 -11.65 -5.01 -0.10
N ILE A 105 -10.65 -5.13 0.78
CA ILE A 105 -9.94 -3.96 1.34
C ILE A 105 -9.22 -3.16 0.24
N ASN A 106 -8.52 -3.84 -0.68
CA ASN A 106 -7.76 -3.21 -1.75
C ASN A 106 -8.66 -2.43 -2.71
N LYS A 107 -9.89 -2.87 -2.96
CA LYS A 107 -10.83 -2.13 -3.83
C LYS A 107 -11.21 -0.80 -3.18
N SER A 108 -11.67 -0.83 -1.93
CA SER A 108 -12.03 0.39 -1.18
C SER A 108 -10.83 1.34 -1.03
N PHE A 109 -9.67 0.80 -0.67
CA PHE A 109 -8.44 1.57 -0.52
C PHE A 109 -8.01 2.24 -1.83
N LYS A 110 -7.97 1.49 -2.94
CA LYS A 110 -7.59 2.03 -4.25
C LYS A 110 -8.57 3.10 -4.74
N SER A 111 -9.87 2.93 -4.47
CA SER A 111 -10.88 3.94 -4.80
C SER A 111 -10.58 5.26 -4.08
N LYS A 112 -10.41 5.23 -2.75
CA LYS A 112 -10.13 6.43 -1.95
C LYS A 112 -8.84 7.14 -2.37
N VAL A 113 -7.77 6.38 -2.68
CA VAL A 113 -6.52 6.97 -3.20
C VAL A 113 -6.76 7.64 -4.56
N ARG A 114 -7.55 7.02 -5.44
CA ARG A 114 -7.92 7.57 -6.74
C ARG A 114 -8.74 8.85 -6.60
N ASP A 115 -9.70 8.88 -5.68
CA ASP A 115 -10.54 10.07 -5.44
C ASP A 115 -9.67 11.26 -4.99
N ARG A 116 -8.70 11.02 -4.10
CA ARG A 116 -7.73 12.05 -3.70
C ARG A 116 -6.87 12.54 -4.85
N TYR A 117 -6.40 11.63 -5.69
CA TYR A 117 -5.65 12.00 -6.90
C TYR A 117 -6.50 12.83 -7.86
N ASN A 118 -7.76 12.43 -8.11
CA ASN A 118 -8.69 13.14 -8.99
C ASN A 118 -9.00 14.53 -8.46
N ASN A 119 -9.29 14.65 -7.16
CA ASN A 119 -9.49 15.93 -6.48
C ASN A 119 -8.28 16.86 -6.59
N TRP A 120 -7.07 16.32 -6.44
CA TRP A 120 -5.86 17.08 -6.67
C TRP A 120 -5.73 17.51 -8.14
N MET A 121 -5.98 16.62 -9.10
CA MET A 121 -5.89 16.90 -10.54
C MET A 121 -6.83 18.03 -10.98
N ILE A 122 -8.08 18.06 -10.48
CA ILE A 122 -9.05 19.12 -10.81
C ILE A 122 -8.85 20.42 -10.02
N SER A 123 -7.95 20.43 -9.04
CA SER A 123 -7.64 21.64 -8.28
C SER A 123 -6.92 22.68 -9.16
N ASN A 124 -7.12 23.97 -8.91
CA ASN A 124 -6.50 25.05 -9.68
C ASN A 124 -5.07 25.42 -9.21
N ILE A 125 -4.47 24.64 -8.31
CA ILE A 125 -3.19 24.97 -7.65
C ILE A 125 -2.14 23.94 -8.08
N HIS A 126 -1.66 24.09 -9.32
CA HIS A 126 -0.62 23.22 -9.89
C HIS A 126 0.66 23.97 -10.14
N ALA A 127 1.78 23.33 -9.80
CA ALA A 127 3.08 23.74 -10.30
C ALA A 127 3.28 23.17 -11.71
N PHE A 128 3.82 23.96 -12.63
CA PHE A 128 4.06 23.53 -14.00
C PHE A 128 5.55 23.29 -14.24
N THR A 129 5.87 22.36 -15.13
CA THR A 129 7.22 22.15 -15.66
C THR A 129 7.57 23.28 -16.62
N SER A 130 8.85 23.41 -16.99
CA SER A 130 9.30 24.37 -18.01
C SER A 130 8.60 24.15 -19.36
N ALA A 131 8.11 22.94 -19.62
CA ALA A 131 7.33 22.58 -20.80
C ALA A 131 5.81 22.83 -20.66
N GLY A 132 5.36 23.50 -19.59
CA GLY A 132 3.95 23.82 -19.36
C GLY A 132 3.07 22.64 -18.93
N LYS A 133 3.66 21.47 -18.59
CA LYS A 133 2.91 20.31 -18.10
C LYS A 133 2.71 20.42 -16.58
N ILE A 134 1.60 19.92 -16.05
CA ILE A 134 1.40 19.79 -14.60
C ILE A 134 2.54 18.91 -14.03
N LYS A 135 3.22 19.41 -12.99
CA LYS A 135 4.22 18.62 -12.27
C LYS A 135 3.53 17.51 -11.50
N ARG A 136 4.15 16.34 -11.48
CA ARG A 136 3.71 15.22 -10.63
C ARG A 136 3.58 15.67 -9.16
N PRO A 137 2.66 15.06 -8.39
CA PRO A 137 2.60 15.30 -6.95
C PRO A 137 3.93 14.92 -6.30
N SER A 138 4.25 15.56 -5.18
CA SER A 138 5.43 15.18 -4.38
C SER A 138 5.27 13.79 -3.77
N TYR A 139 6.37 13.19 -3.32
CA TYR A 139 6.30 11.89 -2.65
C TYR A 139 5.54 12.00 -1.32
N SER A 140 5.66 13.11 -0.62
CA SER A 140 4.90 13.41 0.60
C SER A 140 3.41 13.52 0.33
N THR A 141 3.00 14.19 -0.76
CA THR A 141 1.59 14.26 -1.16
C THR A 141 1.03 12.88 -1.46
N ALA A 142 1.74 12.06 -2.24
CA ALA A 142 1.31 10.69 -2.53
C ALA A 142 1.21 9.81 -1.26
N ALA A 143 2.20 9.92 -0.35
CA ALA A 143 2.16 9.24 0.95
C ALA A 143 1.02 9.72 1.84
N THR A 144 0.64 10.99 1.74
CA THR A 144 -0.53 11.56 2.45
C THR A 144 -1.81 10.93 1.95
N TRP A 145 -1.99 10.80 0.63
CA TRP A 145 -3.15 10.12 0.08
C TRP A 145 -3.24 8.66 0.52
N VAL A 146 -2.12 7.94 0.53
CA VAL A 146 -2.06 6.55 1.03
C VAL A 146 -2.45 6.50 2.50
N LYS A 147 -1.85 7.35 3.34
CA LYS A 147 -2.14 7.38 4.78
C LYS A 147 -3.62 7.66 5.03
N GLU A 148 -4.17 8.70 4.42
CA GLU A 148 -5.55 9.12 4.71
C GLU A 148 -6.56 8.09 4.20
N SER A 149 -6.32 7.53 3.02
CA SER A 149 -7.16 6.46 2.47
C SER A 149 -7.08 5.18 3.31
N TRP A 150 -5.91 4.86 3.86
CA TRP A 150 -5.75 3.72 4.77
C TRP A 150 -6.47 3.95 6.11
N ASP A 151 -6.39 5.15 6.66
CA ASP A 151 -7.06 5.54 7.90
C ASP A 151 -8.60 5.51 7.76
N GLU A 152 -9.12 5.80 6.57
CA GLU A 152 -10.57 5.78 6.27
C GLU A 152 -11.15 4.38 6.02
N ILE A 153 -10.33 3.34 5.86
CA ILE A 153 -10.84 1.96 5.78
C ILE A 153 -11.51 1.60 7.11
N SER A 154 -12.80 1.27 7.06
CA SER A 154 -13.57 0.95 8.26
C SER A 154 -13.10 -0.35 8.91
N GLU A 155 -13.12 -0.39 10.25
CA GLU A 155 -12.81 -1.61 11.00
C GLU A 155 -13.81 -2.74 10.67
N ASP A 156 -15.07 -2.37 10.43
CA ASP A 156 -16.14 -3.27 10.01
C ASP A 156 -15.84 -3.92 8.64
N LEU A 157 -15.40 -3.17 7.62
CA LEU A 157 -15.00 -3.75 6.34
C LEU A 157 -13.87 -4.77 6.52
N ILE A 158 -12.88 -4.45 7.36
CA ILE A 158 -11.78 -5.36 7.65
C ILE A 158 -12.33 -6.64 8.30
N GLN A 159 -13.09 -6.53 9.40
CA GLN A 159 -13.65 -7.69 10.10
C GLN A 159 -14.47 -8.58 9.16
N ARG A 160 -15.39 -7.99 8.37
CA ARG A 160 -16.22 -8.73 7.43
C ARG A 160 -15.40 -9.40 6.31
N SER A 161 -14.35 -8.74 5.81
CA SER A 161 -13.46 -9.35 4.81
C SER A 161 -12.73 -10.60 5.33
N PHE A 162 -12.32 -10.60 6.60
CA PHE A 162 -11.71 -11.79 7.23
C PHE A 162 -12.71 -12.94 7.38
N LYS A 163 -13.97 -12.64 7.71
CA LYS A 163 -15.03 -13.66 7.80
C LYS A 163 -15.41 -14.22 6.43
N SER A 164 -15.52 -13.36 5.42
CA SER A 164 -15.84 -13.76 4.05
C SER A 164 -14.78 -14.68 3.42
N CYS A 165 -13.53 -14.58 3.88
CA CYS A 165 -12.43 -15.49 3.53
C CYS A 165 -12.31 -16.74 4.43
N GLU A 166 -13.27 -17.00 5.33
CA GLU A 166 -13.25 -18.12 6.30
C GLU A 166 -12.03 -18.14 7.25
N ILE A 167 -11.34 -17.00 7.42
CA ILE A 167 -10.14 -16.93 8.27
C ILE A 167 -10.51 -16.75 9.75
N SER A 168 -11.62 -16.06 10.02
CA SER A 168 -12.07 -15.73 11.38
C SER A 168 -13.48 -16.21 11.69
N THR A 169 -14.03 -17.13 10.90
CA THR A 169 -15.35 -17.70 11.12
C THR A 169 -15.34 -18.70 12.27
N ASN A 170 -16.47 -18.82 12.97
CA ASN A 170 -16.65 -19.87 13.97
C ASN A 170 -16.65 -21.27 13.32
N LEU A 171 -16.00 -22.23 13.98
CA LEU A 171 -15.94 -23.63 13.52
C LEU A 171 -17.29 -24.37 13.63
N ASP A 172 -18.28 -23.78 14.28
CA ASP A 172 -19.61 -24.36 14.48
C ASP A 172 -20.60 -24.04 13.34
N GLY A 173 -20.16 -23.29 12.32
CA GLY A 173 -20.96 -22.91 11.16
C GLY A 173 -21.96 -21.78 11.43
N SER A 174 -21.94 -21.17 12.63
CA SER A 174 -22.87 -20.09 12.98
C SER A 174 -22.69 -18.80 12.17
N GLU A 175 -21.59 -18.70 11.42
CA GLU A 175 -21.25 -17.54 10.60
C GLU A 175 -21.15 -17.87 9.10
N ASP A 176 -21.66 -19.02 8.66
CA ASP A 176 -21.52 -19.45 7.26
C ASP A 176 -22.26 -18.53 6.27
N ASP A 177 -23.28 -17.81 6.74
CA ASP A 177 -24.05 -16.84 5.94
C ASP A 177 -23.21 -15.66 5.41
N CYS A 178 -22.02 -15.41 5.98
CA CYS A 178 -21.13 -14.33 5.51
C CYS A 178 -20.02 -14.78 4.57
N ILE A 179 -19.97 -16.08 4.25
CA ILE A 179 -18.98 -16.67 3.33
C ILE A 179 -19.30 -16.26 1.89
N GLY A 180 -18.30 -15.78 1.16
CA GLY A 180 -18.44 -15.50 -0.28
C GLY A 180 -19.36 -14.33 -0.65
N ASP A 181 -19.94 -13.62 0.32
CA ASP A 181 -20.80 -12.45 0.10
C ASP A 181 -20.01 -11.19 -0.27
N HIS A 182 -19.20 -11.27 -1.33
CA HIS A 182 -18.25 -10.21 -1.70
C HIS A 182 -18.93 -8.94 -2.22
N ASP A 183 -20.09 -9.07 -2.87
CA ASP A 183 -20.82 -7.93 -3.46
C ASP A 183 -21.44 -7.05 -2.37
N SER A 184 -22.07 -7.66 -1.34
CA SER A 184 -22.63 -6.88 -0.23
C SER A 184 -21.55 -6.21 0.64
N LEU A 185 -20.32 -6.77 0.65
CA LEU A 185 -19.21 -6.18 1.38
C LEU A 185 -18.93 -4.75 0.93
N LEU A 186 -18.93 -4.57 -0.39
CA LEU A 186 -18.51 -3.36 -1.08
C LEU A 186 -19.64 -2.33 -1.14
N ASP A 187 -20.88 -2.77 -1.38
CA ASP A 187 -22.06 -1.88 -1.41
C ASP A 187 -22.27 -1.14 -0.09
N ARG A 188 -21.96 -1.80 1.05
CA ARG A 188 -22.10 -1.17 2.37
C ARG A 188 -21.00 -0.16 2.67
N ASP A 189 -19.79 -0.40 2.19
CA ASP A 189 -18.68 0.55 2.36
C ASP A 189 -18.90 1.77 1.45
N ASN A 190 -19.40 1.57 0.23
CA ASN A 190 -19.74 2.64 -0.72
C ASN A 190 -20.97 3.45 -0.28
N LYS A 191 -22.01 2.82 0.29
CA LYS A 191 -23.17 3.56 0.85
C LYS A 191 -22.82 4.47 2.03
N MET A 192 -21.71 4.23 2.73
CA MET A 192 -21.20 5.20 3.71
C MET A 192 -20.54 6.42 3.04
N ILE A 193 -20.07 6.28 1.80
CA ILE A 193 -19.43 7.34 1.00
C ILE A 193 -20.49 8.15 0.22
N GLU A 194 -21.50 7.50 -0.35
CA GLU A 194 -22.57 8.13 -1.16
C GLU A 194 -23.53 9.04 -0.35
N ASN A 195 -23.46 9.05 0.98
CA ASN A 195 -24.17 10.05 1.78
C ASN A 195 -23.46 11.43 1.80
N SER A 196 -22.44 11.62 0.98
CA SER A 196 -21.73 12.88 0.74
C SER A 196 -21.49 13.06 -0.77
N ASP A 197 -22.46 13.72 -1.40
CA ASP A 197 -22.51 14.21 -2.78
C ASP A 197 -22.81 13.22 -3.92
N ASP A 198 -23.93 13.55 -4.58
CA ASP A 198 -24.54 12.99 -5.77
C ASP A 198 -23.81 13.46 -7.04
N SER A 199 -23.18 12.53 -7.76
CA SER A 199 -23.17 12.52 -9.22
C SER A 199 -22.73 11.14 -9.72
N THR A 200 -23.69 10.32 -10.12
CA THR A 200 -23.46 9.05 -10.82
C THR A 200 -22.86 9.32 -12.21
N ASP A 201 -21.72 8.68 -12.53
CA ASP A 201 -21.35 8.41 -13.92
C ASP A 201 -21.16 6.90 -14.10
N GLU A 202 -22.10 6.31 -14.83
CA GLU A 202 -22.18 4.89 -15.16
C GLU A 202 -21.18 4.58 -16.27
N ASN A 203 -19.99 4.09 -15.92
CA ASN A 203 -19.18 3.33 -16.87
C ASN A 203 -18.44 2.18 -16.18
N TYR A 204 -19.19 1.11 -15.95
CA TYR A 204 -18.66 -0.20 -15.61
C TYR A 204 -18.12 -0.85 -16.89
N GLU A 205 -16.82 -0.72 -17.15
CA GLU A 205 -16.11 -1.68 -18.00
C GLU A 205 -15.22 -2.58 -17.14
N GLU A 206 -15.63 -3.84 -17.09
CA GLU A 206 -14.93 -5.00 -16.55
C GLU A 206 -13.65 -5.24 -17.37
N TYR A 207 -12.49 -4.88 -16.82
CA TYR A 207 -11.20 -5.36 -17.32
C TYR A 207 -10.61 -6.33 -16.30
N ALA A 208 -10.91 -7.61 -16.52
CA ALA A 208 -10.05 -8.70 -16.11
C ALA A 208 -8.90 -8.80 -17.12
N GLU A 209 -7.69 -8.42 -16.70
CA GLU A 209 -6.44 -9.12 -17.02
C GLU A 209 -5.31 -8.50 -16.19
N GLU A 210 -4.53 -9.36 -15.53
CA GLU A 210 -3.29 -8.98 -14.83
C GLU A 210 -2.28 -8.46 -15.86
N VAL A 211 -2.33 -7.16 -16.15
CA VAL A 211 -1.27 -6.49 -16.91
C VAL A 211 -0.13 -6.16 -15.97
N ASP A 212 0.99 -6.84 -16.23
CA ASP A 212 2.32 -6.59 -15.69
C ASP A 212 2.61 -5.09 -15.70
N TYR A 213 2.69 -4.46 -14.52
CA TYR A 213 3.04 -3.05 -14.36
C TYR A 213 4.53 -2.86 -14.66
N GLU A 214 4.90 -2.99 -15.95
CA GLU A 214 6.13 -2.40 -16.46
C GLU A 214 5.99 -0.88 -16.37
N ASN A 215 6.43 -0.34 -15.24
CA ASN A 215 6.62 1.08 -14.99
C ASN A 215 7.63 1.65 -16.00
N LYS A 216 7.17 1.96 -17.21
CA LYS A 216 7.90 2.78 -18.18
C LYS A 216 7.69 4.26 -17.85
N TRP A 217 8.27 4.67 -16.73
CA TRP A 217 8.55 6.07 -16.47
C TRP A 217 9.97 6.31 -17.00
N ASP A 218 10.06 6.83 -18.22
CA ASP A 218 11.33 7.31 -18.75
C ASP A 218 11.80 8.49 -17.89
N ILE A 219 12.72 8.23 -16.99
CA ILE A 219 13.37 9.23 -16.14
C ILE A 219 14.47 9.87 -16.99
N GLU A 220 14.18 11.02 -17.62
CA GLU A 220 15.24 11.90 -18.10
C GLU A 220 15.90 12.55 -16.88
N VAL A 221 17.10 12.09 -16.55
CA VAL A 221 17.98 12.71 -15.56
C VAL A 221 18.68 13.88 -16.27
N ASP A 222 18.28 15.10 -15.93
CA ASP A 222 18.96 16.31 -16.37
C ASP A 222 20.32 16.40 -15.65
N GLN A 223 21.38 15.94 -16.31
CA GLN A 223 22.75 16.08 -15.82
C GLN A 223 23.19 17.53 -16.06
N LYS A 224 23.25 18.33 -15.00
CA LYS A 224 24.07 19.55 -15.03
C LYS A 224 25.50 19.15 -14.72
N GLU A 225 26.34 19.20 -15.75
CA GLU A 225 27.79 19.22 -15.63
C GLU A 225 28.20 20.56 -15.00
N ASP A 226 28.81 20.51 -13.82
CA ASP A 226 29.52 21.65 -13.26
C ASP A 226 30.86 21.75 -14.00
N GLN A 227 30.98 22.73 -14.91
CA GLN A 227 32.26 23.18 -15.46
C GLN A 227 32.90 24.12 -14.43
N GLU A 228 33.95 23.67 -13.74
CA GLU A 228 34.90 24.57 -13.09
C GLU A 228 35.87 25.07 -14.18
N GLU A 229 35.70 26.34 -14.56
CA GLU A 229 36.66 27.09 -15.37
C GLU A 229 37.91 27.39 -14.55
N ASP A 230 39.05 26.84 -14.98
CA ASP A 230 40.38 27.37 -14.69
C ASP A 230 40.46 28.82 -15.19
N ASN A 231 40.93 29.73 -14.33
CA ASN A 231 41.68 30.91 -14.78
C ASN A 231 42.76 31.25 -13.76
N ASP A 232 44.00 31.13 -14.26
CA ASP A 232 45.26 31.58 -13.68
C ASP A 232 45.22 33.04 -13.21
N GLU A 233 45.94 33.36 -12.14
CA GLU A 233 46.78 34.57 -12.18
C GLU A 233 48.04 34.46 -11.30
N ASP A 234 49.15 34.49 -12.02
CA ASP A 234 50.55 34.58 -11.65
C ASP A 234 50.86 35.84 -10.81
N SER A 235 51.57 35.70 -9.68
CA SER A 235 52.42 36.79 -9.15
C SER A 235 53.48 36.31 -8.15
N ARG A 236 54.70 36.18 -8.68
CA ARG A 236 56.00 36.60 -8.11
C ARG A 236 56.09 36.84 -6.59
N ASN A 237 56.88 36.02 -5.90
CA ASN A 237 58.21 36.41 -5.37
C ASN A 237 59.00 35.20 -4.89
#